data_AF-A0A923AIS3-F1
#
_entry.id   AF-A0A923AIS3-F1
#
_cell.length_a   1.000
_cell.length_b   1.000
_cell.length_c   1.000
_cell.angle_alpha   90.00
_cell.angle_beta   90.00
_cell.angle_gamma   90.00
#
_symmetry.space_group_name_H-M   'P 1'
#
loop_
_entity.id
_entity.type
_entity.pdbx_description
1 polymer ?
#
loop_
_entity_poly.entity_id
_entity_poly.type
_entity_poly.pdbx_seq_one_letter_code
_entity_poly.pdbx_strand_id
1 'polypeptide(L)' 'MLRIEGIDDDIADRLEALGVTTIHDLATLTPEDELALELRLGLNAGTITRDKWCVQAALLDKRNAC' A
#
# COMPACT_ATOMS: atom_id res chain seq x y z
N MET A 1 -8.02 5.97 -7.95
CA MET A 1 -8.45 4.63 -7.51
C MET A 1 -7.28 3.66 -7.60
N LEU A 2 -6.55 3.48 -6.50
CA LEU A 2 -5.61 2.37 -6.36
C LEU A 2 -6.43 1.10 -6.19
N ARG A 3 -6.46 0.22 -7.19
CA ARG A 3 -7.13 -1.08 -7.09
C ARG A 3 -6.11 -2.12 -6.68
N ILE A 4 -5.78 -2.13 -5.38
CA ILE A 4 -4.99 -3.19 -4.74
C ILE A 4 -5.94 -4.03 -3.90
N GLU A 5 -5.88 -5.34 -4.08
CA GLU A 5 -6.70 -6.26 -3.31
C GLU A 5 -6.25 -6.22 -1.84
N GLY A 6 -7.18 -5.87 -0.94
CA GLY A 6 -6.91 -5.63 0.49
C GLY A 6 -6.81 -4.16 0.90
N ILE A 7 -6.87 -3.20 -0.03
CA ILE A 7 -6.97 -1.76 0.27
C ILE A 7 -8.41 -1.29 0.02
N ASP A 8 -9.15 -1.05 1.10
CA ASP A 8 -10.46 -0.39 1.08
C ASP A 8 -10.33 1.15 0.96
N ASP A 9 -11.41 1.85 0.62
CA ASP A 9 -11.43 3.32 0.53
C ASP A 9 -10.96 4.01 1.83
N ASP A 10 -11.22 3.45 3.03
CA ASP A 10 -10.70 3.98 4.31
C ASP A 10 -9.17 3.88 4.40
N ILE A 11 -8.61 2.75 3.97
CA ILE A 11 -7.16 2.54 3.96
C ILE A 11 -6.51 3.44 2.93
N ALA A 12 -7.15 3.60 1.76
CA ALA A 12 -6.69 4.51 0.71
C ALA A 12 -6.66 5.97 1.20
N ASP A 13 -7.72 6.45 1.85
CA ASP A 13 -7.78 7.81 2.41
C ASP A 13 -6.67 8.04 3.46
N ARG A 14 -6.45 7.05 4.33
CA ARG A 14 -5.35 7.10 5.31
C ARG A 14 -3.98 7.09 4.64
N LEU A 15 -3.78 6.28 3.60
CA LEU A 15 -2.55 6.29 2.80
C LEU A 15 -2.33 7.65 2.12
N GLU A 16 -3.37 8.25 1.56
CA GLU A 16 -3.29 9.60 0.99
C GLU A 16 -2.93 10.65 2.06
N ALA A 17 -3.48 10.55 3.27
CA ALA A 17 -3.13 11.41 4.40
C ALA A 17 -1.67 11.24 4.88
N LEU A 18 -1.03 10.12 4.53
CA LEU A 18 0.39 9.84 4.79
C LEU A 18 1.31 10.33 3.69
N GLY A 19 0.76 10.75 2.54
CA GLY A 19 1.50 11.10 1.33
C GLY A 19 1.60 9.95 0.33
N VAL A 20 1.15 8.75 0.68
CA VAL A 20 1.17 7.56 -0.19
C VAL A 20 -0.05 7.58 -1.11
N THR A 21 -0.01 8.48 -2.09
CA THR A 21 -1.14 8.72 -3.03
C THR A 21 -1.02 7.92 -4.32
N THR A 22 0.13 7.28 -4.56
CA THR A 22 0.44 6.62 -5.84
C THR A 22 0.90 5.19 -5.62
N ILE A 23 0.56 4.31 -6.55
CA ILE A 23 1.01 2.90 -6.57
C ILE A 23 2.54 2.80 -6.59
N HIS A 24 3.24 3.78 -7.18
CA HIS A 24 4.69 3.87 -7.13
C HIS A 24 5.22 4.02 -5.71
N ASP A 25 4.64 4.94 -4.95
CA ASP A 25 5.04 5.23 -3.57
C ASP A 25 4.85 4.00 -2.68
N LEU A 26 3.71 3.32 -2.87
CA LEU A 26 3.39 2.07 -2.20
C LEU A 26 4.34 0.92 -2.58
N ALA A 27 4.82 0.87 -3.82
CA ALA A 27 5.83 -0.10 -4.26
C ALA A 27 7.24 0.20 -3.73
N THR A 28 7.50 1.45 -3.32
CA THR A 28 8.77 1.88 -2.73
C THR A 28 8.79 1.85 -1.21
N LEU A 29 7.67 1.47 -0.56
CA LEU A 29 7.60 1.36 0.90
C LEU A 29 8.65 0.37 1.44
N THR A 30 9.28 0.76 2.54
CA THR A 30 10.17 -0.14 3.29
C THR A 30 9.36 -1.01 4.24
N PRO A 31 9.90 -2.16 4.70
CA PRO A 31 9.24 -2.98 5.73
C PRO A 31 8.95 -2.20 7.02
N GLU A 32 9.71 -1.13 7.31
CA GLU A 32 9.46 -0.24 8.43
C GLU A 32 8.20 0.61 8.22
N ASP A 33 8.01 1.13 7.00
CA ASP A 33 6.80 1.86 6.61
C ASP A 33 5.57 0.95 6.59
N GLU A 34 5.72 -0.31 6.12
CA GLU A 34 4.64 -1.31 6.16
C GLU A 34 4.17 -1.53 7.62
N LEU A 35 5.11 -1.74 8.54
CA LEU A 35 4.81 -1.88 9.97
C LEU A 35 4.19 -0.61 10.58
N ALA A 36 4.69 0.56 10.21
CA ALA A 36 4.14 1.83 10.67
C ALA A 36 2.71 2.05 10.15
N LEU A 37 2.45 1.69 8.89
CA LEU A 37 1.12 1.70 8.29
C LEU A 37 0.19 0.75 9.02
N GLU A 38 0.61 -0.50 9.24
CA GLU A 38 -0.18 -1.48 9.98
C GLU A 38 -0.55 -0.97 11.37
N LEU A 39 0.41 -0.39 12.10
CA LEU A 39 0.19 0.17 13.42
C LEU A 39 -0.77 1.37 13.39
N ARG A 40 -0.64 2.27 12.41
CA ARG A 40 -1.49 3.46 12.26
C ARG A 40 -2.90 3.13 11.77
N LEU A 41 -3.02 2.10 10.94
CA LEU A 41 -4.29 1.57 10.46
C LEU A 41 -4.98 0.69 11.53
N GLY A 42 -4.23 0.23 12.54
CA GLY A 42 -4.71 -0.72 13.55
C GLY A 42 -4.85 -2.14 13.01
N LEU A 43 -4.13 -2.45 11.93
CA LEU A 43 -4.06 -3.78 11.32
C LEU A 43 -3.07 -4.66 12.08
N ASN A 44 -3.24 -5.97 11.94
CA ASN A 44 -2.28 -6.92 12.49
C ASN A 44 -0.98 -6.84 11.70
N ALA A 45 0.16 -6.84 12.39
CA ALA A 45 1.47 -6.81 11.74
C ALA A 45 1.59 -7.99 10.74
N GLY A 46 2.11 -7.70 9.55
CA GLY A 46 2.19 -8.64 8.43
C GLY A 46 0.92 -8.76 7.57
N THR A 47 -0.11 -7.94 7.78
CA THR A 47 -1.26 -7.83 6.86
C THR A 47 -0.83 -7.31 5.49
N ILE A 48 -0.03 -6.24 5.44
CA ILE A 48 0.43 -5.64 4.18
C ILE A 48 1.30 -6.63 3.40
N THR A 49 2.16 -7.36 4.10
CA THR A 49 2.98 -8.42 3.53
C THR A 49 2.14 -9.62 3.08
N ARG A 50 1.11 -10.02 3.85
CA ARG A 50 0.21 -11.14 3.51
C ARG A 50 -0.58 -10.87 2.24
N ASP A 51 -1.13 -9.66 2.14
CA ASP A 51 -1.89 -9.19 0.99
C ASP A 51 -0.97 -8.71 -0.16
N LYS A 52 0.36 -8.74 0.07
CA LYS A 52 1.42 -8.45 -0.92
C LYS A 52 1.23 -7.10 -1.61
N TRP A 53 0.87 -6.08 -0.86
CA TRP A 53 0.56 -4.75 -1.42
C TRP A 53 1.71 -4.20 -2.26
N CYS A 54 2.95 -4.29 -1.78
CA CYS A 54 4.15 -3.86 -2.50
C CYS A 54 4.32 -4.61 -3.85
N VAL A 55 4.04 -5.92 -3.89
CA VAL A 55 4.11 -6.73 -5.12
C VAL A 55 3.01 -6.34 -6.11
N GLN A 56 1.77 -6.17 -5.62
CA GLN A 56 0.66 -5.71 -6.45
C GLN A 56 0.94 -4.32 -7.02
N ALA A 57 1.46 -3.42 -6.18
CA ALA A 57 1.82 -2.07 -6.56
C ALA A 57 2.92 -2.04 -7.63
N ALA A 58 3.97 -2.83 -7.48
CA ALA A 58 5.02 -2.98 -8.50
C ALA A 58 4.49 -3.55 -9.83
N LEU A 59 3.52 -4.48 -9.78
CA LEU A 59 2.87 -5.00 -10.99
C LEU A 59 2.00 -3.95 -11.68
N LEU A 60 1.27 -3.15 -10.90
CA LEU A 60 0.41 -2.07 -11.39
C LEU A 60 1.23 -0.90 -11.96
N ASP A 61 2.34 -0.54 -11.31
CA ASP A 61 3.30 0.46 -11.78
C ASP A 61 3.86 0.05 -13.15
N LYS A 62 4.35 -1.19 -13.27
CA LYS A 62 4.81 -1.73 -14.55
C LYS A 62 3.73 -1.75 -15.63
N ARG A 63 2.48 -2.01 -15.27
CA ARG A 63 1.35 -2.01 -16.22
C ARG A 63 1.01 -0.60 -16.72
N ASN A 64 1.13 0.41 -15.87
CA ASN A 64 0.84 1.80 -16.23
C ASN A 64 1.96 2.47 -17.02
N ALA A 65 3.17 1.89 -17.06
CA ALA A 65 4.33 2.41 -17.79
C ALA A 65 4.39 2.01 -19.28
N CYS A 66 3.36 1.35 -19.83
CA CYS A 66 3.27 0.92 -21.24
C CYS A 66 2.21 1.69 -22.03
#